data_AF-A0A8H7P9T0-F1
#
_entry.id   AF-A0A8H7P9T0-F1
#
_cell.length_a   1.000
_cell.length_b   1.000
_cell.length_c   1.000
_cell.angle_alpha   90.00
_cell.angle_beta   90.00
_cell.angle_gamma   90.00
#
_symmetry.space_group_name_H-M   'P 1'
#
loop_
_entity.id
_entity.type
_entity.pdbx_description
1 polymer ?
#
loop_
_entity_poly.entity_id
_entity_poly.type
_entity_poly.pdbx_seq_one_letter_code
_entity_poly.pdbx_strand_id
1 'polypeptide(L)'
;MSEDSAVLDSLLRLCYPTRDPEFESLEKLRPIMEAAVKFLMEEPLRRLKERLLIFAVESPIRVYAIAIKCGWEEEARKAARCCLNYSMNWSESDIPELQEINGVAYHRILDYHRQCSAAAKDLCSDSYQWIDTQEQWAFLECGACIATQGQQIFKDNVRRTPRGWWTRYMGMFEVWLGSRPSGATIIKASQNWPIDEKPEIEAMTCKTCKGKVHRQMAAFSKRLAAEVDRVTSQIELKVEI
;
A
#
# COMPACT_ATOMS: atom_id res chain seq x y z
N MET A 1 -40.62 -13.38 -2.45
CA MET A 1 -39.29 -12.95 -1.97
C MET A 1 -38.96 -13.78 -0.74
N SER A 2 -38.19 -14.86 -0.91
CA SER A 2 -37.62 -15.59 0.23
C SER A 2 -36.17 -15.18 0.34
N GLU A 3 -35.85 -14.34 1.32
CA GLU A 3 -34.45 -14.28 1.74
C GLU A 3 -34.12 -15.60 2.43
N ASP A 4 -32.88 -16.06 2.21
CA ASP A 4 -32.41 -17.29 2.82
C ASP A 4 -32.53 -17.15 4.34
N SER A 5 -33.08 -18.18 5.00
CA SER A 5 -33.20 -18.26 6.46
C SER A 5 -31.86 -17.96 7.14
N ALA A 6 -30.74 -18.29 6.49
CA ALA A 6 -29.39 -18.00 6.98
C ALA A 6 -29.03 -16.51 6.99
N VAL A 7 -29.53 -15.72 6.02
CA VAL A 7 -29.28 -14.27 5.90
C VAL A 7 -29.99 -13.53 7.02
N LEU A 8 -31.28 -13.86 7.23
CA LEU A 8 -32.08 -13.26 8.30
C LEU A 8 -31.56 -13.66 9.68
N ASP A 9 -31.17 -14.93 9.90
CA ASP A 9 -30.54 -15.35 11.16
C ASP A 9 -29.29 -14.53 11.47
N SER A 10 -28.39 -14.40 10.49
CA SER A 10 -27.15 -13.64 10.66
C SER A 10 -27.42 -12.17 10.96
N LEU A 11 -28.38 -11.56 10.26
CA LEU A 11 -28.75 -10.15 10.47
C LEU A 11 -29.38 -9.93 11.85
N LEU A 12 -30.28 -10.82 12.28
CA LEU A 12 -30.90 -10.74 13.60
C LEU A 12 -29.87 -10.93 14.72
N ARG A 13 -28.91 -11.85 14.55
CA ARG A 13 -27.81 -12.05 15.51
C ARG A 13 -26.91 -10.82 15.67
N LEU A 14 -26.83 -9.94 14.66
CA LEU A 14 -26.15 -8.65 14.78
C LEU A 14 -26.95 -7.62 15.58
N CYS A 15 -28.29 -7.74 15.63
CA CYS A 15 -29.18 -6.85 16.36
C CYS A 15 -29.37 -7.25 17.84
N TYR A 16 -29.29 -8.54 18.14
CA TYR A 16 -29.46 -9.07 19.49
C TYR A 16 -28.12 -9.33 20.19
N PRO A 17 -28.05 -9.26 21.54
CA PRO A 17 -26.83 -9.51 22.31
C PRO A 17 -26.50 -11.01 22.34
N THR A 18 -26.21 -11.55 21.15
CA THR A 18 -25.87 -12.95 20.90
C THR A 18 -24.49 -13.02 20.24
N ARG A 19 -23.96 -14.23 20.05
CA ARG A 19 -22.67 -14.38 19.37
C ARG A 19 -22.80 -13.87 17.93
N ASP A 20 -21.91 -12.93 17.57
CA ASP A 20 -21.81 -12.44 16.20
C ASP A 20 -21.69 -13.60 15.19
N PRO A 21 -22.32 -13.48 14.02
CA PRO A 21 -22.07 -14.40 12.92
C PRO A 21 -20.60 -14.28 12.45
N GLU A 22 -20.02 -15.43 12.08
CA GLU A 22 -18.71 -15.49 11.45
C GLU A 22 -18.89 -15.39 9.92
N PHE A 23 -18.19 -14.44 9.31
CA PHE A 23 -18.20 -14.25 7.87
C PHE A 23 -16.88 -14.72 7.31
N GLU A 24 -16.89 -15.89 6.67
CA GLU A 24 -15.68 -16.51 6.11
C GLU A 24 -15.40 -16.07 4.67
N SER A 25 -16.38 -15.45 4.00
CA SER A 25 -16.24 -15.06 2.59
C SER A 25 -17.10 -13.84 2.22
N LEU A 26 -16.66 -13.10 1.21
CA LEU A 26 -17.40 -11.99 0.62
C LEU A 26 -18.76 -12.43 0.06
N GLU A 27 -18.85 -13.64 -0.48
CA GLU A 27 -20.10 -14.23 -1.02
C GLU A 27 -21.18 -14.39 0.05
N LYS A 28 -20.80 -14.73 1.28
CA LYS A 28 -21.74 -14.83 2.42
C LYS A 28 -22.08 -13.45 2.98
N LEU A 29 -21.12 -12.53 2.96
CA LEU A 29 -21.28 -11.20 3.54
C LEU A 29 -22.26 -10.34 2.72
N ARG A 30 -22.15 -10.41 1.40
CA ARG A 30 -22.88 -9.52 0.48
C ARG A 30 -24.41 -9.59 0.60
N PRO A 31 -25.07 -10.77 0.58
CA PRO A 31 -26.53 -10.85 0.75
C PRO A 31 -27.00 -10.25 2.08
N ILE A 32 -26.20 -10.36 3.14
CA ILE A 32 -26.51 -9.82 4.47
C ILE A 32 -26.41 -8.30 4.48
N MET A 33 -25.44 -7.74 3.76
CA MET A 33 -25.33 -6.29 3.58
C MET A 33 -26.50 -5.75 2.75
N GLU A 34 -26.90 -6.43 1.67
CA GLU A 34 -28.07 -6.06 0.86
C GLU A 34 -29.36 -6.09 1.70
N ALA A 35 -29.53 -7.11 2.55
CA ALA A 35 -30.64 -7.21 3.50
C ALA A 35 -30.59 -6.07 4.54
N ALA A 36 -29.43 -5.77 5.11
CA ALA A 36 -29.26 -4.68 6.08
C ALA A 36 -29.64 -3.31 5.47
N VAL A 37 -29.26 -3.05 4.21
CA VAL A 37 -29.66 -1.84 3.48
C VAL A 37 -31.16 -1.83 3.23
N LYS A 38 -31.73 -2.95 2.77
CA LYS A 38 -33.17 -3.10 2.49
C LYS A 38 -34.04 -2.89 3.74
N PHE A 39 -33.59 -3.37 4.89
CA PHE A 39 -34.29 -3.21 6.16
C PHE A 39 -33.89 -1.94 6.94
N LEU A 40 -33.07 -1.06 6.35
CA LEU A 40 -32.62 0.20 6.96
C LEU A 40 -31.95 0.00 8.33
N MET A 41 -31.17 -1.07 8.47
CA MET A 41 -30.49 -1.43 9.71
C MET A 41 -29.10 -0.81 9.79
N GLU A 42 -29.01 0.41 10.31
CA GLU A 42 -27.77 1.20 10.34
C GLU A 42 -26.65 0.57 11.16
N GLU A 43 -26.91 0.13 12.40
CA GLU A 43 -25.88 -0.47 13.26
C GLU A 43 -25.34 -1.80 12.70
N PRO A 44 -26.18 -2.77 12.31
CA PRO A 44 -25.70 -3.97 11.61
C PRO A 44 -24.91 -3.63 10.36
N LEU A 45 -25.35 -2.65 9.56
CA LEU A 45 -24.63 -2.24 8.36
C LEU A 45 -23.26 -1.65 8.67
N ARG A 46 -23.14 -0.80 9.71
CA ARG A 46 -21.84 -0.26 10.17
C ARG A 46 -20.88 -1.39 10.55
N ARG A 47 -21.36 -2.38 11.31
CA ARG A 47 -20.56 -3.55 11.71
C ARG A 47 -20.14 -4.40 10.50
N LEU A 48 -21.04 -4.58 9.52
CA LEU A 48 -20.73 -5.31 8.29
C LEU A 48 -19.69 -4.58 7.43
N LYS A 49 -19.72 -3.24 7.37
CA LYS A 49 -18.69 -2.43 6.68
C LYS A 49 -17.31 -2.59 7.33
N GLU A 50 -17.23 -2.62 8.65
CA GLU A 50 -15.97 -2.89 9.37
C GLU A 50 -15.42 -4.27 9.02
N ARG A 51 -16.29 -5.29 8.93
CA ARG A 51 -15.91 -6.64 8.49
C ARG A 51 -15.47 -6.67 7.03
N LEU A 52 -16.16 -5.94 6.15
CA LEU A 52 -15.82 -5.81 4.74
C LEU A 52 -14.39 -5.26 4.56
N LEU A 53 -13.99 -4.29 5.39
CA LEU A 53 -12.64 -3.71 5.34
C LEU A 53 -11.53 -4.68 5.79
N ILE A 54 -11.84 -5.72 6.56
CA ILE A 54 -10.87 -6.79 6.88
C ILE A 54 -10.51 -7.54 5.59
N PHE A 55 -11.50 -7.84 4.74
CA PHE A 55 -11.27 -8.47 3.43
C PHE A 55 -10.54 -7.56 2.44
N ALA A 56 -10.55 -6.23 2.64
CA ALA A 56 -9.80 -5.32 1.79
C ALA A 56 -8.29 -5.54 1.87
N VAL A 57 -7.80 -6.17 2.94
CA VAL A 57 -6.38 -6.55 3.05
C VAL A 57 -6.03 -7.65 2.07
N GLU A 58 -6.92 -8.61 1.82
CA GLU A 58 -6.67 -9.78 0.97
C GLU A 58 -7.11 -9.57 -0.48
N SER A 59 -8.30 -8.99 -0.67
CA SER A 59 -8.93 -8.78 -1.98
C SER A 59 -9.47 -7.33 -2.09
N PRO A 60 -8.59 -6.32 -2.12
CA PRO A 60 -8.99 -4.91 -2.08
C PRO A 60 -9.87 -4.49 -3.26
N ILE A 61 -9.64 -5.05 -4.44
CA ILE A 61 -10.41 -4.68 -5.64
C ILE A 61 -11.86 -5.17 -5.58
N ARG A 62 -12.09 -6.36 -5.02
CA ARG A 62 -13.43 -6.91 -4.80
C ARG A 62 -14.21 -6.01 -3.86
N VAL A 63 -13.58 -5.63 -2.75
CA VAL A 63 -14.17 -4.72 -1.76
C VAL A 63 -14.43 -3.33 -2.35
N TYR A 64 -13.51 -2.81 -3.17
CA TYR A 64 -13.70 -1.54 -3.87
C TYR A 64 -14.94 -1.59 -4.78
N ALA A 65 -15.09 -2.65 -5.58
CA ALA A 65 -16.23 -2.81 -6.47
C ALA A 65 -17.57 -2.87 -5.72
N ILE A 66 -17.62 -3.63 -4.60
CA ILE A 66 -18.79 -3.69 -3.72
C ILE A 66 -19.11 -2.30 -3.14
N ALA A 67 -18.10 -1.59 -2.63
CA ALA A 67 -18.28 -0.28 -2.03
C ALA A 67 -18.81 0.75 -3.04
N ILE A 68 -18.29 0.75 -4.27
CA ILE A 68 -18.77 1.62 -5.36
C ILE A 68 -20.22 1.31 -5.70
N LYS A 69 -20.57 0.03 -5.89
CA LYS A 69 -21.95 -0.37 -6.18
C LYS A 69 -22.93 0.10 -5.11
N CYS A 70 -22.53 0.04 -3.85
CA CYS A 70 -23.37 0.38 -2.71
C CYS A 70 -23.37 1.87 -2.33
N GLY A 71 -22.64 2.74 -3.04
CA GLY A 71 -22.59 4.16 -2.68
C GLY A 71 -21.72 4.47 -1.45
N TRP A 72 -20.81 3.57 -1.09
CA TRP A 72 -20.02 3.66 0.14
C TRP A 72 -18.64 4.26 -0.11
N GLU A 73 -18.60 5.58 -0.25
CA GLU A 73 -17.38 6.28 -0.64
C GLU A 73 -16.20 6.07 0.32
N GLU A 74 -16.43 6.13 1.62
CA GLU A 74 -15.38 5.94 2.64
C GLU A 74 -14.77 4.55 2.58
N GLU A 75 -15.61 3.52 2.43
CA GLU A 75 -15.16 2.14 2.27
C GLU A 75 -14.40 1.96 0.94
N ALA A 76 -14.87 2.60 -0.14
CA ALA A 76 -14.19 2.57 -1.43
C ALA A 76 -12.80 3.22 -1.36
N ARG A 77 -12.67 4.38 -0.69
CA ARG A 77 -11.38 5.05 -0.46
C ARG A 77 -10.43 4.17 0.35
N LYS A 78 -10.90 3.52 1.42
CA LYS A 78 -10.09 2.60 2.23
C LYS A 78 -9.63 1.38 1.43
N ALA A 79 -10.52 0.77 0.66
CA ALA A 79 -10.19 -0.35 -0.22
C ALA A 79 -9.18 0.04 -1.30
N ALA A 80 -9.33 1.23 -1.89
CA ALA A 80 -8.40 1.78 -2.86
C ALA A 80 -6.98 1.98 -2.28
N ARG A 81 -6.87 2.42 -1.01
CA ARG A 81 -5.57 2.48 -0.32
C ARG A 81 -4.96 1.09 -0.17
N CYS A 82 -5.75 0.07 0.14
CA CYS A 82 -5.27 -1.31 0.21
C CYS A 82 -4.77 -1.84 -1.15
N CYS A 83 -5.36 -1.40 -2.28
CA CYS A 83 -4.89 -1.75 -3.63
C CYS A 83 -3.42 -1.36 -3.86
N LEU A 84 -2.89 -0.33 -3.19
CA LEU A 84 -1.50 0.12 -3.36
C LEU A 84 -0.47 -0.93 -2.91
N ASN A 85 -0.87 -1.90 -2.08
CA ASN A 85 -0.03 -3.03 -1.67
C ASN A 85 0.12 -4.10 -2.77
N TYR A 86 -0.70 -4.03 -3.81
CA TYR A 86 -0.82 -5.04 -4.85
C TYR A 86 -0.36 -4.49 -6.19
N SER A 87 0.11 -5.41 -7.04
CA SER A 87 0.34 -5.08 -8.45
C SER A 87 -1.00 -4.86 -9.13
N MET A 88 -1.10 -3.88 -10.03
CA MET A 88 -2.26 -3.70 -10.90
C MET A 88 -2.44 -4.84 -11.92
N ASN A 89 -1.50 -5.79 -11.99
CA ASN A 89 -1.69 -7.03 -12.72
C ASN A 89 -2.60 -7.95 -11.88
N TRP A 90 -3.90 -7.68 -11.88
CA TRP A 90 -4.90 -8.55 -11.28
C TRP A 90 -5.00 -9.81 -12.13
N SER A 91 -4.11 -10.75 -11.87
CA SER A 91 -4.10 -12.08 -12.49
C SER A 91 -5.15 -13.01 -11.90
N GLU A 92 -6.04 -12.50 -11.04
CA GLU A 92 -7.23 -13.22 -10.61
C GLU A 92 -8.17 -13.29 -11.81
N SER A 93 -8.14 -14.46 -12.45
CA SER A 93 -9.09 -14.86 -13.48
C SER A 93 -10.51 -14.64 -12.94
N ASP A 94 -11.22 -13.68 -13.55
CA ASP A 94 -12.62 -13.29 -13.31
C ASP A 94 -12.96 -12.85 -11.88
N ILE A 95 -12.88 -11.53 -11.64
CA ILE A 95 -13.49 -10.87 -10.49
C ILE A 95 -14.94 -10.49 -10.85
N PRO A 96 -15.97 -11.21 -10.37
CA PRO A 96 -17.36 -10.97 -10.76
C PRO A 96 -17.85 -9.58 -10.36
N GLU A 97 -17.37 -9.03 -9.23
CA GLU A 97 -17.79 -7.72 -8.75
C GLU A 97 -17.38 -6.58 -9.70
N LEU A 98 -16.35 -6.77 -10.54
CA LEU A 98 -15.95 -5.78 -11.54
C LEU A 98 -16.99 -5.62 -12.67
N GLN A 99 -17.84 -6.63 -12.92
CA GLN A 99 -18.94 -6.50 -13.90
C GLN A 99 -20.03 -5.54 -13.42
N GLU A 100 -20.04 -5.22 -12.13
CA GLU A 100 -21.10 -4.45 -11.49
C GLU A 100 -20.75 -2.96 -11.37
N ILE A 101 -19.51 -2.59 -11.67
CA ILE A 101 -19.06 -1.20 -11.69
C ILE A 101 -18.98 -0.67 -13.12
N ASN A 102 -19.15 0.65 -13.26
CA ASN A 102 -18.94 1.29 -14.54
C ASN A 102 -17.43 1.40 -14.87
N GLY A 103 -17.09 1.48 -16.16
CA GLY A 103 -15.70 1.61 -16.61
C GLY A 103 -15.01 2.88 -16.10
N VAL A 104 -15.77 3.91 -15.74
CA VAL A 104 -15.24 5.16 -15.17
C VAL A 104 -14.70 4.93 -13.75
N ALA A 105 -15.43 4.20 -12.92
CA ALA A 105 -15.02 3.83 -11.56
C ALA A 105 -13.79 2.92 -11.57
N TYR A 106 -13.70 2.02 -12.56
CA TYR A 106 -12.52 1.22 -12.82
C TYR A 106 -11.32 2.09 -13.26
N HIS A 107 -11.54 3.00 -14.20
CA HIS A 107 -10.48 3.91 -14.65
C HIS A 107 -9.96 4.80 -13.51
N ARG A 108 -10.83 5.27 -12.61
CA ARG A 108 -10.46 6.09 -11.46
C ARG A 108 -9.50 5.38 -10.50
N ILE A 109 -9.72 4.10 -10.21
CA ILE A 109 -8.79 3.35 -9.34
C ILE A 109 -7.43 3.11 -10.00
N LEU A 110 -7.40 2.88 -11.33
CA LEU A 110 -6.16 2.76 -12.08
C LEU A 110 -5.37 4.07 -12.11
N ASP A 111 -6.06 5.19 -12.37
CA ASP A 111 -5.45 6.51 -12.39
C ASP A 111 -4.92 6.89 -11.00
N TYR A 112 -5.69 6.62 -9.94
CA TYR A 112 -5.25 6.79 -8.56
C TYR A 112 -3.99 5.99 -8.24
N HIS A 113 -3.95 4.69 -8.59
CA HIS A 113 -2.76 3.87 -8.35
C HIS A 113 -1.55 4.39 -9.15
N ARG A 114 -1.75 4.78 -10.41
CA ARG A 114 -0.70 5.40 -11.23
C ARG A 114 -0.14 6.68 -10.60
N GLN A 115 -1.00 7.57 -10.11
CA GLN A 115 -0.58 8.80 -9.43
C GLN A 115 0.23 8.49 -8.17
N CYS A 116 -0.24 7.53 -7.35
CA CYS A 116 0.49 7.05 -6.18
C CYS A 116 1.86 6.45 -6.54
N SER A 117 1.94 5.66 -7.59
CA SER A 117 3.21 5.11 -8.10
C SER A 117 4.14 6.19 -8.62
N ALA A 118 3.65 7.23 -9.29
CA ALA A 118 4.49 8.34 -9.70
C ALA A 118 5.07 9.08 -8.48
N ALA A 119 4.23 9.46 -7.52
CA ALA A 119 4.66 10.15 -6.30
C ALA A 119 5.64 9.31 -5.46
N ALA A 120 5.41 7.99 -5.36
CA ALA A 120 6.30 7.09 -4.64
C ALA A 120 7.66 6.92 -5.35
N LYS A 121 7.68 6.88 -6.69
CA LYS A 121 8.93 6.82 -7.48
C LYS A 121 9.76 8.09 -7.39
N ASP A 122 9.10 9.25 -7.37
CA ASP A 122 9.79 10.55 -7.24
C ASP A 122 10.59 10.64 -5.94
N LEU A 123 10.23 9.90 -4.88
CA LEU A 123 11.03 9.82 -3.66
C LEU A 123 12.37 9.08 -3.86
N CYS A 124 12.49 8.30 -4.92
CA CYS A 124 13.66 7.51 -5.25
C CYS A 124 14.56 8.15 -6.33
N SER A 125 14.06 9.15 -7.07
CA SER A 125 14.78 9.80 -8.17
C SER A 125 15.21 11.23 -7.83
N ASP A 126 16.39 11.64 -8.32
CA ASP A 126 16.97 12.99 -8.45
C ASP A 126 17.03 13.95 -7.23
N SER A 127 15.97 14.08 -6.42
CA SER A 127 15.87 15.00 -5.28
C SER A 127 15.34 14.32 -4.02
N TYR A 128 16.25 14.04 -3.08
CA TYR A 128 15.97 13.42 -1.79
C TYR A 128 15.71 14.44 -0.68
N GLN A 129 14.74 15.32 -0.87
CA GLN A 129 14.41 16.39 0.09
C GLN A 129 13.99 15.88 1.48
N TRP A 130 13.58 14.61 1.58
CA TRP A 130 13.15 13.96 2.82
C TRP A 130 14.31 13.34 3.62
N ILE A 131 15.51 13.26 3.04
CA ILE A 131 16.71 12.70 3.68
C ILE A 131 17.55 13.81 4.31
N ASP A 132 17.71 13.74 5.64
CA ASP A 132 18.57 14.66 6.36
C ASP A 132 20.04 14.23 6.26
N THR A 133 20.91 15.13 5.78
CA THR A 133 22.34 14.85 5.62
C THR A 133 23.13 14.96 6.92
N GLN A 134 22.54 15.50 7.99
CA GLN A 134 23.20 15.63 9.30
C GLN A 134 23.28 14.30 10.06
N GLU A 135 22.48 13.30 9.67
CA GLU A 135 22.38 11.99 10.35
C GLU A 135 23.55 11.03 10.06
N GLN A 136 24.64 11.53 9.48
CA GLN A 136 25.90 10.79 9.29
C GLN A 136 25.73 9.43 8.60
N TRP A 137 24.96 9.42 7.52
CA TRP A 137 24.70 8.22 6.72
C TRP A 137 25.99 7.68 6.09
N ALA A 138 26.25 6.37 6.22
CA ALA A 138 27.42 5.72 5.66
C ALA A 138 27.53 5.89 4.14
N PHE A 139 26.38 5.95 3.45
CA PHE A 139 26.33 6.20 2.01
C PHE A 139 26.68 7.65 1.62
N LEU A 140 26.73 8.61 2.54
CA LEU A 140 27.20 9.98 2.29
C LEU A 140 28.63 10.20 2.78
N GLU A 141 29.00 9.61 3.92
CA GLU A 141 30.27 9.92 4.60
C GLU A 141 31.45 9.05 4.14
N CYS A 142 31.20 7.83 3.67
CA CYS A 142 32.29 6.87 3.46
C CYS A 142 33.20 7.25 2.29
N GLY A 143 34.43 7.74 2.51
CA GLY A 143 35.34 8.08 1.41
C GLY A 143 35.92 6.90 0.60
N ALA A 144 35.70 5.65 1.03
CA ALA A 144 36.34 4.48 0.42
C ALA A 144 35.46 3.72 -0.59
N CYS A 145 34.14 3.81 -0.48
CA CYS A 145 33.23 3.15 -1.42
C CYS A 145 33.13 3.94 -2.73
N ILE A 146 32.85 3.24 -3.83
CA ILE A 146 32.64 3.85 -5.15
C ILE A 146 31.49 4.86 -5.06
N ALA A 147 31.72 6.08 -5.54
CA ALA A 147 30.73 7.14 -5.63
C ALA A 147 29.83 6.96 -6.86
N THR A 148 28.57 7.39 -6.76
CA THR A 148 27.69 7.51 -7.94
C THR A 148 28.17 8.63 -8.87
N GLN A 149 27.78 8.53 -10.14
CA GLN A 149 27.99 9.60 -11.12
C GLN A 149 27.05 10.78 -10.82
N GLY A 150 27.63 11.96 -10.63
CA GLY A 150 26.87 13.19 -10.40
C GLY A 150 26.58 13.50 -8.93
N GLN A 151 26.18 14.74 -8.69
CA GLN A 151 25.67 15.17 -7.38
C GLN A 151 24.17 15.02 -7.35
N GLN A 152 23.64 14.62 -6.20
CA GLN A 152 22.21 14.56 -5.93
C GLN A 152 21.83 15.64 -4.91
N ILE A 153 20.58 16.06 -4.95
CA ILE A 153 20.06 17.11 -4.09
C ILE A 153 19.36 16.45 -2.90
N PHE A 154 19.74 16.84 -1.69
CA PHE A 154 19.14 16.38 -0.44
C PHE A 154 18.35 17.51 0.23
N LYS A 155 17.78 17.23 1.40
CA LYS A 155 17.10 18.23 2.24
C LYS A 155 17.90 19.54 2.34
N ASP A 156 17.18 20.66 2.36
CA ASP A 156 17.73 22.02 2.37
C ASP A 156 18.59 22.35 1.13
N ASN A 157 18.31 21.69 0.01
CA ASN A 157 19.04 21.81 -1.25
C ASN A 157 20.55 21.51 -1.16
N VAL A 158 20.94 20.72 -0.15
CA VAL A 158 22.33 20.34 0.04
C VAL A 158 22.74 19.34 -1.04
N ARG A 159 23.79 19.66 -1.80
CA ARG A 159 24.34 18.76 -2.81
C ARG A 159 25.37 17.82 -2.19
N ARG A 160 25.16 16.51 -2.36
CA ARG A 160 26.11 15.46 -1.95
C ARG A 160 26.21 14.39 -3.03
N THR A 161 27.28 13.62 -2.99
CA THR A 161 27.46 12.46 -3.87
C THR A 161 27.41 11.20 -3.02
N PRO A 162 26.30 10.43 -3.08
CA PRO A 162 26.22 9.18 -2.36
C PRO A 162 27.03 8.07 -3.02
N ARG A 163 27.12 6.93 -2.33
CA ARG A 163 27.81 5.73 -2.83
C ARG A 163 26.95 4.93 -3.79
N GLY A 164 27.61 4.35 -4.80
CA GLY A 164 26.97 3.65 -5.90
C GLY A 164 26.08 2.47 -5.48
N TRP A 165 26.43 1.82 -4.37
CA TRP A 165 25.59 0.76 -3.79
C TRP A 165 24.25 1.30 -3.28
N TRP A 166 24.22 2.51 -2.72
CA TRP A 166 23.00 3.12 -2.22
C TRP A 166 22.11 3.60 -3.36
N THR A 167 22.68 4.12 -4.44
CA THR A 167 21.89 4.50 -5.63
C THR A 167 21.25 3.29 -6.28
N ARG A 168 21.94 2.13 -6.33
CA ARG A 168 21.32 0.86 -6.78
C ARG A 168 20.24 0.39 -5.82
N TYR A 169 20.46 0.52 -4.52
CA TYR A 169 19.45 0.25 -3.50
C TYR A 169 18.18 1.08 -3.75
N MET A 170 18.30 2.39 -3.96
CA MET A 170 17.17 3.27 -4.28
C MET A 170 16.49 2.92 -5.60
N GLY A 171 17.26 2.66 -6.66
CA GLY A 171 16.71 2.30 -7.98
C GLY A 171 15.87 1.01 -7.95
N MET A 172 16.18 0.08 -7.05
CA MET A 172 15.38 -1.14 -6.91
C MET A 172 14.05 -0.89 -6.22
N PHE A 173 13.99 0.01 -5.22
CA PHE A 173 12.71 0.46 -4.67
C PHE A 173 11.89 1.24 -5.68
N GLU A 174 12.51 2.05 -6.54
CA GLU A 174 11.82 2.75 -7.62
C GLU A 174 11.07 1.77 -8.54
N VAL A 175 11.71 0.65 -8.92
CA VAL A 175 11.06 -0.39 -9.72
C VAL A 175 9.87 -0.99 -8.98
N TRP A 176 10.04 -1.37 -7.71
CA TRP A 176 8.98 -2.02 -6.93
C TRP A 176 7.80 -1.10 -6.61
N LEU A 177 8.06 0.16 -6.27
CA LEU A 177 7.04 1.18 -6.01
C LEU A 177 6.24 1.51 -7.28
N GLY A 178 6.82 1.25 -8.46
CA GLY A 178 6.10 1.34 -9.72
C GLY A 178 4.96 0.35 -9.90
N SER A 179 5.02 -0.79 -9.22
CA SER A 179 3.94 -1.77 -9.23
C SER A 179 3.13 -1.75 -7.94
N ARG A 180 3.77 -1.46 -6.81
CA ARG A 180 3.17 -1.53 -5.46
C ARG A 180 3.56 -0.30 -4.62
N PRO A 181 2.90 0.85 -4.82
CA PRO A 181 3.25 2.13 -4.18
C PRO A 181 2.80 2.19 -2.72
N SER A 182 3.45 1.43 -1.85
CA SER A 182 3.13 1.36 -0.42
C SER A 182 4.41 1.21 0.41
N GLY A 183 4.43 1.79 1.62
CA GLY A 183 5.50 1.59 2.58
C GLY A 183 5.67 0.11 2.97
N ALA A 184 4.58 -0.66 2.97
CA ALA A 184 4.63 -2.11 3.20
C ALA A 184 5.45 -2.84 2.13
N THR A 185 5.48 -2.34 0.89
CA THR A 185 6.33 -2.88 -0.19
C THR A 185 7.80 -2.76 0.20
N ILE A 186 8.22 -1.61 0.70
CA ILE A 186 9.62 -1.36 1.10
C ILE A 186 10.03 -2.30 2.25
N ILE A 187 9.19 -2.41 3.28
CA ILE A 187 9.48 -3.27 4.43
C ILE A 187 9.58 -4.73 4.00
N LYS A 188 8.55 -5.27 3.32
CA LYS A 188 8.53 -6.66 2.85
C LYS A 188 9.70 -6.95 1.92
N ALA A 189 9.99 -6.04 0.98
CA ALA A 189 11.09 -6.23 0.05
C ALA A 189 12.44 -6.19 0.77
N SER A 190 12.65 -5.27 1.71
CA SER A 190 13.90 -5.22 2.50
C SER A 190 14.14 -6.48 3.35
N GLN A 191 13.08 -7.14 3.80
CA GLN A 191 13.13 -8.37 4.58
C GLN A 191 13.33 -9.62 3.72
N ASN A 192 12.65 -9.69 2.56
CA ASN A 192 12.64 -10.87 1.71
C ASN A 192 13.73 -10.86 0.61
N TRP A 193 14.46 -9.76 0.46
CA TRP A 193 15.54 -9.66 -0.51
C TRP A 193 16.62 -10.72 -0.25
N PRO A 194 16.97 -11.57 -1.25
CA PRO A 194 18.06 -12.54 -1.15
C PRO A 194 19.35 -11.89 -0.66
N ILE A 195 19.92 -12.40 0.43
CA ILE A 195 21.04 -11.73 1.11
C ILE A 195 22.12 -11.35 0.10
N ASP A 196 22.58 -12.28 -0.73
CA ASP A 196 23.68 -12.11 -1.70
C ASP A 196 23.43 -11.06 -2.81
N GLU A 197 22.18 -10.67 -3.04
CA GLU A 197 21.82 -9.67 -4.05
C GLU A 197 21.66 -8.26 -3.45
N LYS A 198 21.73 -8.12 -2.12
CA LYS A 198 21.54 -6.83 -1.45
C LYS A 198 22.68 -5.87 -1.80
N PRO A 199 22.38 -4.67 -2.36
CA PRO A 199 23.42 -3.72 -2.71
C PRO A 199 24.31 -3.31 -1.53
N GLU A 200 23.76 -3.27 -0.31
CA GLU A 200 24.53 -2.96 0.90
C GLU A 200 25.64 -3.96 1.25
N ILE A 201 25.64 -5.18 0.69
CA ILE A 201 26.72 -6.17 0.93
C ILE A 201 28.08 -5.63 0.51
N GLU A 202 28.14 -4.90 -0.60
CA GLU A 202 29.40 -4.29 -1.04
C GLU A 202 29.95 -3.34 0.02
N ALA A 203 29.07 -2.62 0.70
CA ALA A 203 29.46 -1.75 1.80
C ALA A 203 29.86 -2.53 3.07
N MET A 204 29.40 -3.77 3.25
CA MET A 204 29.85 -4.62 4.36
C MET A 204 31.31 -5.08 4.22
N THR A 205 31.86 -5.09 3.00
CA THR A 205 33.29 -5.35 2.77
C THR A 205 34.18 -4.15 3.13
N CYS A 206 33.59 -2.94 3.21
CA CYS A 206 34.32 -1.72 3.52
C CYS A 206 34.55 -1.57 5.04
N LYS A 207 35.79 -1.27 5.42
CA LYS A 207 36.21 -1.11 6.83
C LYS A 207 35.41 -0.06 7.60
N THR A 208 35.00 1.02 6.93
CA THR A 208 34.25 2.14 7.52
C THR A 208 32.75 1.84 7.61
N CYS A 209 32.19 1.18 6.61
CA CYS A 209 30.75 0.95 6.49
C CYS A 209 30.26 -0.28 7.26
N LYS A 210 31.07 -1.34 7.37
CA LYS A 210 30.64 -2.66 7.89
C LYS A 210 29.94 -2.63 9.24
N GLY A 211 30.34 -1.74 10.15
CA GLY A 211 29.76 -1.64 11.49
C GLY A 211 28.47 -0.82 11.57
N LYS A 212 28.16 -0.03 10.54
CA LYS A 212 27.03 0.93 10.55
C LYS A 212 25.93 0.55 9.56
N VAL A 213 26.30 0.04 8.38
CA VAL A 213 25.40 -0.09 7.23
C VAL A 213 24.17 -0.93 7.53
N HIS A 214 24.30 -2.10 8.15
CA HIS A 214 23.12 -2.92 8.44
C HIS A 214 22.08 -2.17 9.29
N ARG A 215 22.51 -1.54 10.39
CA ARG A 215 21.62 -0.79 11.28
C ARG A 215 21.05 0.45 10.59
N GLN A 216 21.90 1.21 9.90
CA GLN A 216 21.48 2.41 9.19
C GLN A 216 20.47 2.08 8.08
N MET A 217 20.71 1.05 7.27
CA MET A 217 19.79 0.68 6.19
C MET A 217 18.45 0.15 6.73
N ALA A 218 18.44 -0.57 7.85
CA ALA A 218 17.17 -0.97 8.48
C ALA A 218 16.35 0.24 8.97
N ALA A 219 17.00 1.26 9.53
CA ALA A 219 16.34 2.52 9.91
C ALA A 219 15.89 3.31 8.67
N PHE A 220 16.73 3.33 7.64
CA PHE A 220 16.47 4.00 6.37
C PHE A 220 15.23 3.42 5.66
N SER A 221 15.11 2.09 5.55
CA SER A 221 13.92 1.44 4.97
C SER A 221 12.63 1.85 5.67
N LYS A 222 12.65 1.95 7.01
CA LYS A 222 11.48 2.36 7.79
C LYS A 222 11.11 3.81 7.50
N ARG A 223 12.11 4.69 7.36
CA ARG A 223 11.88 6.09 7.03
C ARG A 223 11.36 6.26 5.61
N LEU A 224 11.95 5.55 4.64
CA LEU A 224 11.46 5.52 3.25
C LEU A 224 10.02 5.00 3.18
N ALA A 225 9.70 3.94 3.93
CA ALA A 225 8.34 3.40 4.00
C ALA A 225 7.34 4.43 4.52
N ALA A 226 7.66 5.10 5.63
CA ALA A 226 6.80 6.15 6.19
C ALA A 226 6.63 7.33 5.22
N GLU A 227 7.67 7.70 4.49
CA GLU A 227 7.60 8.78 3.51
C GLU A 227 6.76 8.41 2.28
N VAL A 228 6.85 7.17 1.80
CA VAL A 228 5.96 6.65 0.74
C VAL A 228 4.51 6.69 1.20
N ASP A 229 4.21 6.22 2.41
CA ASP A 229 2.86 6.27 2.96
C ASP A 229 2.37 7.72 3.12
N ARG A 230 3.27 8.64 3.50
CA ARG A 230 2.96 10.08 3.60
C ARG A 230 2.58 10.67 2.23
N VAL A 231 3.39 10.50 1.18
CA VAL A 231 3.10 11.10 -0.13
C VAL A 231 1.89 10.47 -0.80
N THR A 232 1.71 9.15 -0.67
CA THR A 232 0.53 8.46 -1.22
C THR A 232 -0.74 8.81 -0.44
N SER A 233 -0.63 9.16 0.85
CA SER A 233 -1.79 9.61 1.63
C SER A 233 -2.39 10.94 1.15
N GLN A 234 -1.57 11.80 0.56
CA GLN A 234 -1.93 13.12 0.03
C GLN A 234 -2.69 13.05 -1.30
N ILE A 235 -2.64 11.90 -1.97
CA ILE A 235 -3.40 11.65 -3.19
C ILE A 235 -4.76 11.12 -2.76
N GLU A 236 -5.81 11.78 -3.23
CA GLU A 236 -7.19 11.40 -2.93
C GLU A 236 -7.83 10.76 -4.15
N LEU A 237 -8.49 9.62 -3.92
CA LEU A 237 -9.34 9.01 -4.93
C LEU A 237 -10.62 9.85 -5.08
N LYS A 238 -10.85 10.34 -6.30
CA LYS A 238 -12.12 10.95 -6.68
C LYS A 238 -13.18 9.85 -6.82
N VAL A 239 -13.98 9.68 -5.78
CA VAL A 239 -15.14 8.80 -5.79
C VAL A 239 -16.36 9.69 -6.04
N GLU A 240 -16.89 9.67 -7.26
CA GLU A 240 -18.20 10.27 -7.58
C GLU A 240 -19.12 9.10 -7.93
N ILE A 241 -20.10 8.81 -7.06
CA ILE A 241 -21.05 7.70 -7.22
C ILE A 241 -22.38 8.26 -7.73
#